data_AF-A0A373RUG8-F1
#
_entry.id   AF-A0A373RUG8-F1
#
_cell.length_a   1.000
_cell.length_b   1.000
_cell.length_c   1.000
_cell.angle_alpha   90.00
_cell.angle_beta   90.00
_cell.angle_gamma   90.00
#
_symmetry.space_group_name_H-M   'P 1'
#
loop_
_entity.id
_entity.type
_entity.pdbx_description
1 polymer ?
#
loop_
_entity_poly.entity_id
_entity_poly.type
_entity_poly.pdbx_seq_one_letter_code
_entity_poly.pdbx_strand_id
1 'polypeptide(L)'
;MRETERQKRWAAGSITAYLCLVLILMLSLISGTIASVRNAHARVMTACAMEQGLYSLFAGYDRTLLGQYELFFYNGGDKSGVWKPETMSRKVAETAGEVLSPTASGMGILSGSLSGGQVTEVYLGGYRLATDEEGSAFSRQICEAMKASLGTYGIQQLSQKLRGEQETVKRQEDGQSGYEEEEVLKQYEESKQPEEGTEKTKGEGESGNGTPSEPDQKQPVPEDFVNPIEVIQKVMKMGILGLVLPEGQALSQGETDVSFLASKRELQSGFGMAECGKELSFVDKMLSSEYILWKFPCYTSKEKKEGLQCQVEYVLCGKNSDQDNLAGTVNRLLALREAANLVYLAKDAQKQGEMEAMAGVIAASFGVPAAMPVVKMALAVCWAFAESILDLRELLDGGKVALFKTAESWQLSLEQLPKLLETGDQSRKNAPGGMEYSDYLRLLLMQKSGKAVTFGAMDLVEYNMRTEQQQPGFRLDCCVDELEAGFTAVIGKREYEITRNYGYEMQGAA
;
A
#
# COMPACT_ATOMS: atom_id res chain seq x y z
N MET A 1 102.07 -25.58 -24.44
CA MET A 1 101.10 -26.61 -24.04
C MET A 1 100.49 -26.40 -22.65
N ARG A 2 101.24 -26.08 -21.58
CA ARG A 2 100.66 -25.84 -20.25
C ARG A 2 99.84 -24.54 -20.13
N GLU A 3 100.21 -23.46 -20.83
CA GLU A 3 99.43 -22.22 -20.86
C GLU A 3 98.09 -22.37 -21.56
N THR A 4 98.04 -23.15 -22.65
CA THR A 4 96.83 -23.43 -23.42
C THR A 4 95.82 -24.29 -22.63
N GLU A 5 96.28 -25.19 -21.77
CA GLU A 5 95.40 -25.95 -20.85
C GLU A 5 94.89 -25.10 -19.68
N ARG A 6 95.73 -24.21 -19.14
CA ARG A 6 95.34 -23.29 -18.07
C ARG A 6 94.30 -22.27 -18.55
N GLN A 7 94.47 -21.74 -19.76
CA GLN A 7 93.49 -20.88 -20.44
C GLN A 7 92.19 -21.62 -20.75
N LYS A 8 92.24 -22.89 -21.22
CA LYS A 8 91.04 -23.71 -21.39
C LYS A 8 90.28 -23.97 -20.08
N ARG A 9 90.98 -24.24 -18.97
CA ARG A 9 90.35 -24.43 -17.64
C ARG A 9 89.77 -23.14 -17.07
N TRP A 10 90.43 -22.00 -17.28
CA TRP A 10 89.90 -20.68 -16.94
C TRP A 10 88.65 -20.32 -17.74
N ALA A 11 88.67 -20.55 -19.06
CA ALA A 11 87.52 -20.33 -19.93
C ALA A 11 86.32 -21.24 -19.58
N ALA A 12 86.58 -22.51 -19.23
CA ALA A 12 85.53 -23.44 -18.79
C ALA A 12 84.90 -23.01 -17.45
N GLY A 13 85.71 -22.57 -16.47
CA GLY A 13 85.22 -22.06 -15.19
C GLY A 13 84.44 -20.75 -15.32
N SER A 14 84.85 -19.85 -16.22
CA SER A 14 84.12 -18.60 -16.49
C SER A 14 82.77 -18.84 -17.15
N ILE A 15 82.64 -19.85 -18.02
CA ILE A 15 81.36 -20.23 -18.64
C ILE A 15 80.39 -20.77 -17.59
N THR A 16 80.85 -21.62 -16.67
CA THR A 16 80.00 -22.14 -15.58
C THR A 16 79.55 -21.01 -14.64
N ALA A 17 80.45 -20.11 -14.24
CA ALA A 17 80.09 -18.98 -13.37
C ALA A 17 79.08 -18.04 -14.04
N TYR A 18 79.28 -17.71 -15.32
CA TYR A 18 78.33 -16.91 -16.10
C TYR A 18 76.96 -17.61 -16.22
N LEU A 19 76.95 -18.91 -16.54
CA LEU A 19 75.71 -19.69 -16.64
C LEU A 19 74.97 -19.75 -15.30
N CYS A 20 75.68 -19.90 -14.17
CA CYS A 20 75.07 -19.87 -12.84
C CYS A 20 74.46 -18.49 -12.53
N LEU A 21 75.13 -17.38 -12.86
CA LEU A 21 74.58 -16.03 -12.66
C LEU A 21 73.35 -15.79 -13.53
N VAL A 22 73.38 -16.18 -14.80
CA VAL A 22 72.22 -16.11 -15.69
C VAL A 22 71.08 -16.98 -15.18
N LEU A 23 71.36 -18.20 -14.71
CA LEU A 23 70.36 -19.08 -14.15
C LEU A 23 69.72 -18.51 -12.88
N ILE A 24 70.50 -17.90 -11.99
CA ILE A 24 69.98 -17.21 -10.80
C ILE A 24 69.07 -16.04 -11.19
N LEU A 25 69.47 -15.24 -12.19
CA LEU A 25 68.65 -14.15 -12.72
C LEU A 25 67.35 -14.66 -13.37
N MET A 26 67.41 -15.75 -14.13
CA MET A 26 66.23 -16.35 -14.74
C MET A 26 65.29 -16.94 -13.67
N LEU A 27 65.82 -17.64 -12.68
CA LEU A 27 65.04 -18.19 -11.56
C LEU A 27 64.42 -17.10 -10.70
N SER A 28 65.11 -15.99 -10.45
CA SER A 28 64.56 -14.86 -9.70
C SER A 28 63.44 -14.16 -10.46
N LEU A 29 63.60 -13.98 -11.78
CA LEU A 29 62.55 -13.44 -12.65
C LEU A 29 61.32 -14.36 -12.66
N ILE A 30 61.50 -15.67 -12.87
CA ILE A 30 60.41 -16.66 -12.85
C ILE A 30 59.72 -16.70 -11.48
N SER A 31 60.48 -16.66 -10.39
CA SER A 31 59.90 -16.63 -9.04
C SER A 31 59.10 -15.35 -8.80
N GLY A 32 59.59 -14.21 -9.29
CA GLY A 32 58.91 -12.92 -9.23
C GLY A 32 57.61 -12.91 -10.02
N THR A 33 57.59 -13.47 -11.24
CA THR A 33 56.36 -13.56 -12.05
C THR A 33 55.34 -14.50 -11.40
N ILE A 34 55.75 -15.67 -10.89
CA ILE A 34 54.87 -16.58 -10.15
C ILE A 34 54.28 -15.90 -8.92
N ALA A 35 55.10 -15.17 -8.14
CA ALA A 35 54.64 -14.43 -6.97
C ALA A 35 53.64 -13.32 -7.36
N SER A 36 53.89 -12.61 -8.47
CA SER A 36 52.98 -11.59 -9.00
C SER A 36 51.64 -12.18 -9.41
N VAL A 37 51.66 -13.27 -10.21
CA VAL A 37 50.45 -13.97 -10.65
C VAL A 37 49.67 -14.52 -9.45
N ARG A 38 50.34 -15.10 -8.44
CA ARG A 38 49.67 -15.58 -7.23
C ARG A 38 48.98 -14.46 -6.45
N ASN A 39 49.61 -13.28 -6.36
CA ASN A 39 48.99 -12.13 -5.69
C ASN A 39 47.78 -11.60 -6.45
N ALA A 40 47.87 -11.54 -7.78
CA ALA A 40 46.76 -11.12 -8.63
C ALA A 40 45.59 -12.13 -8.54
N HIS A 41 45.90 -13.42 -8.60
CA HIS A 41 44.93 -14.50 -8.43
C HIS A 41 44.25 -14.44 -7.06
N ALA A 42 44.99 -14.24 -5.97
CA ALA A 42 44.42 -14.12 -4.62
C ALA A 42 43.41 -12.97 -4.50
N ARG A 43 43.69 -11.81 -5.12
CA ARG A 43 42.75 -10.68 -5.16
C ARG A 43 41.46 -11.03 -5.90
N VAL A 44 41.59 -11.66 -7.06
CA VAL A 44 40.44 -12.09 -7.86
C VAL A 44 39.62 -13.14 -7.13
N MET A 45 40.26 -14.15 -6.53
CA MET A 45 39.57 -15.18 -5.76
C MET A 45 38.85 -14.61 -4.54
N THR A 46 39.44 -13.64 -3.85
CA THR A 46 38.79 -12.95 -2.72
C THR A 46 37.56 -12.18 -3.19
N ALA A 47 37.64 -11.50 -4.35
CA ALA A 47 36.49 -10.83 -4.96
C ALA A 47 35.39 -11.81 -5.38
N CYS A 48 35.74 -12.88 -6.08
CA CYS A 48 34.78 -13.92 -6.49
C CYS A 48 34.11 -14.59 -5.28
N ALA A 49 34.87 -14.89 -4.21
CA ALA A 49 34.35 -15.48 -2.99
C ALA A 49 33.33 -14.55 -2.29
N MET A 50 33.58 -13.24 -2.28
CA MET A 50 32.65 -12.25 -1.74
C MET A 50 31.37 -12.16 -2.57
N GLU A 51 31.49 -12.04 -3.89
CA GLU A 51 30.35 -11.96 -4.80
C GLU A 51 29.50 -13.23 -4.74
N GLN A 52 30.13 -14.41 -4.73
CA GLN A 52 29.44 -15.69 -4.58
C GLN A 52 28.77 -15.82 -3.21
N GLY A 53 29.40 -15.33 -2.14
CA GLY A 53 28.80 -15.29 -0.81
C GLY A 53 27.52 -14.46 -0.77
N LEU A 54 27.55 -13.25 -1.33
CA LEU A 54 26.36 -12.38 -1.42
C LEU A 54 25.29 -12.98 -2.33
N TYR A 55 25.65 -13.48 -3.51
CA TYR A 55 24.70 -14.11 -4.42
C TYR A 55 24.05 -15.36 -3.82
N SER A 56 24.81 -16.19 -3.12
CA SER A 56 24.31 -17.37 -2.40
C SER A 56 23.35 -17.00 -1.26
N LEU A 57 23.64 -15.90 -0.55
CA LEU A 57 22.75 -15.36 0.47
C LEU A 57 21.42 -14.93 -0.15
N PHE A 58 21.45 -14.04 -1.15
CA PHE A 58 20.26 -13.45 -1.76
C PHE A 58 19.49 -14.40 -2.69
N ALA A 59 20.13 -15.45 -3.22
CA ALA A 59 19.44 -16.57 -3.84
C ALA A 59 18.52 -17.32 -2.85
N GLY A 60 18.72 -17.11 -1.55
CA GLY A 60 17.84 -17.59 -0.48
C GLY A 60 16.64 -16.68 -0.17
N TYR A 61 16.15 -15.89 -1.14
CA TYR A 61 14.93 -15.09 -0.98
C TYR A 61 13.74 -15.94 -0.51
N ASP A 62 12.77 -15.30 0.14
CA ASP A 62 11.55 -15.98 0.57
C ASP A 62 10.65 -16.29 -0.65
N ARG A 63 10.60 -17.57 -1.03
CA ARG A 63 9.86 -18.03 -2.19
C ARG A 63 8.35 -17.85 -2.06
N THR A 64 7.83 -17.89 -0.83
CA THR A 64 6.41 -17.71 -0.58
C THR A 64 6.04 -16.23 -0.74
N LEU A 65 6.88 -15.34 -0.20
CA LEU A 65 6.72 -13.91 -0.38
C LEU A 65 6.77 -13.53 -1.87
N LEU A 66 7.73 -14.08 -2.63
CA LEU A 66 7.78 -13.88 -4.07
C LEU A 66 6.55 -14.45 -4.78
N GLY A 67 6.18 -15.71 -4.50
CA GLY A 67 5.10 -16.38 -5.22
C GLY A 67 3.70 -15.80 -4.98
N GLN A 68 3.44 -15.27 -3.78
CA GLN A 68 2.15 -14.67 -3.44
C GLN A 68 2.11 -13.18 -3.79
N TYR A 69 3.21 -12.46 -3.56
CA TYR A 69 3.24 -10.99 -3.57
C TYR A 69 4.18 -10.38 -4.60
N GLU A 70 4.96 -11.16 -5.37
CA GLU A 70 5.96 -10.63 -6.32
C GLU A 70 7.05 -9.78 -5.63
N LEU A 71 7.32 -10.06 -4.35
CA LEU A 71 8.27 -9.32 -3.53
C LEU A 71 9.54 -10.14 -3.30
N PHE A 72 10.69 -9.56 -3.65
CA PHE A 72 12.01 -10.12 -3.48
C PHE A 72 12.65 -9.62 -2.18
N PHE A 73 12.55 -10.42 -1.12
CA PHE A 73 13.30 -10.15 0.11
C PHE A 73 13.95 -11.42 0.65
N TYR A 74 15.11 -11.25 1.28
CA TYR A 74 15.73 -12.29 2.08
C TYR A 74 15.19 -12.20 3.51
N ASN A 75 14.55 -13.26 3.99
CA ASN A 75 14.08 -13.31 5.38
C ASN A 75 15.25 -13.63 6.33
N GLY A 76 15.74 -12.61 7.03
CA GLY A 76 16.80 -12.75 8.04
C GLY A 76 16.28 -13.03 9.45
N GLY A 77 14.97 -13.18 9.62
CA GLY A 77 14.36 -13.63 10.87
C GLY A 77 14.50 -15.15 11.02
N ASP A 78 14.64 -15.63 12.25
CA ASP A 78 14.51 -17.06 12.52
C ASP A 78 13.04 -17.53 12.50
N LYS A 79 12.79 -18.82 12.72
CA LYS A 79 11.42 -19.38 12.74
C LYS A 79 10.51 -18.76 13.81
N SER A 80 11.07 -18.11 14.83
CA SER A 80 10.33 -17.38 15.86
C SER A 80 10.17 -15.88 15.55
N GLY A 81 10.67 -15.41 14.40
CA GLY A 81 10.64 -14.01 14.00
C GLY A 81 11.63 -13.14 14.76
N VAL A 82 12.70 -13.73 15.31
CA VAL A 82 13.77 -12.98 15.96
C VAL A 82 14.79 -12.58 14.91
N TRP A 83 15.06 -11.27 14.81
CA TRP A 83 16.09 -10.71 13.95
C TRP A 83 17.49 -11.17 14.41
N LYS A 84 18.25 -11.81 13.51
CA LYS A 84 19.59 -12.36 13.78
C LYS A 84 20.55 -12.05 12.62
N PRO A 85 21.07 -10.82 12.53
CA PRO A 85 21.91 -10.41 11.40
C PRO A 85 23.20 -11.24 11.27
N GLU A 86 23.67 -11.85 12.36
CA GLU A 86 24.88 -12.70 12.37
C GLU A 86 24.73 -13.96 11.52
N THR A 87 23.51 -14.42 11.24
CA THR A 87 23.31 -15.57 10.35
C THR A 87 23.66 -15.22 8.90
N MET A 88 23.47 -13.96 8.51
CA MET A 88 23.82 -13.48 7.16
C MET A 88 25.33 -13.43 6.96
N SER A 89 26.05 -12.80 7.90
CA SER A 89 27.51 -12.71 7.84
C SER A 89 28.15 -14.11 7.88
N ARG A 90 27.63 -15.02 8.72
CA ARG A 90 28.08 -16.41 8.75
C ARG A 90 27.89 -17.12 7.41
N LYS A 91 26.72 -17.00 6.77
CA LYS A 91 26.45 -17.65 5.48
C LYS A 91 27.35 -17.11 4.36
N VAL A 92 27.62 -15.81 4.35
CA VAL A 92 28.59 -15.19 3.43
C VAL A 92 29.98 -15.77 3.68
N ALA A 93 30.43 -15.85 4.94
CA ALA A 93 31.74 -16.40 5.30
C ALA A 93 31.88 -17.90 4.96
N GLU A 94 30.85 -18.70 5.21
CA GLU A 94 30.82 -20.14 4.87
C GLU A 94 30.98 -20.33 3.36
N THR A 95 30.16 -19.63 2.56
CA THR A 95 30.24 -19.70 1.09
C THR A 95 31.60 -19.20 0.59
N ALA A 96 32.10 -18.08 1.12
CA ALA A 96 33.41 -17.56 0.73
C ALA A 96 34.55 -18.55 1.10
N GLY A 97 34.45 -19.22 2.25
CA GLY A 97 35.39 -20.24 2.68
C GLY A 97 35.43 -21.45 1.73
N GLU A 98 34.28 -21.92 1.27
CA GLU A 98 34.18 -23.01 0.28
C GLU A 98 34.84 -22.64 -1.06
N VAL A 99 34.73 -21.38 -1.47
CA VAL A 99 35.32 -20.86 -2.72
C VAL A 99 36.83 -20.70 -2.61
N LEU A 100 37.32 -20.20 -1.48
CA LEU A 100 38.75 -20.01 -1.23
C LEU A 100 39.47 -21.35 -1.02
N SER A 101 38.84 -22.29 -0.32
CA SER A 101 39.40 -23.60 0.00
C SER A 101 38.45 -24.72 -0.41
N PRO A 102 38.34 -25.02 -1.73
CA PRO A 102 37.43 -26.06 -2.21
C PRO A 102 37.87 -27.44 -1.69
N THR A 103 37.09 -28.02 -0.78
CA THR A 103 37.28 -29.39 -0.28
C THR A 103 36.72 -30.39 -1.28
N ALA A 104 37.41 -30.60 -2.40
CA ALA A 104 37.03 -31.65 -3.35
C ALA A 104 37.62 -33.01 -2.91
N SER A 105 36.75 -33.92 -2.49
CA SER A 105 37.06 -35.34 -2.33
C SER A 105 37.45 -35.95 -3.69
N GLY A 106 38.73 -36.22 -3.92
CA GLY A 106 39.19 -36.99 -5.10
C GLY A 106 40.47 -36.53 -5.80
N MET A 107 41.08 -35.40 -5.43
CA MET A 107 42.34 -34.92 -6.05
C MET A 107 43.53 -34.93 -5.09
N GLY A 108 43.76 -36.03 -4.37
CA GLY A 108 44.73 -36.14 -3.26
C GLY A 108 46.23 -35.90 -3.56
N ILE A 109 46.61 -35.45 -4.77
CA ILE A 109 48.00 -35.07 -5.11
C ILE A 109 48.06 -33.73 -5.89
N LEU A 110 46.98 -33.33 -6.56
CA LEU A 110 46.86 -32.05 -7.29
C LEU A 110 46.06 -30.98 -6.53
N SER A 111 45.37 -31.36 -5.44
CA SER A 111 44.63 -30.44 -4.56
C SER A 111 45.52 -29.75 -3.52
N GLY A 112 46.85 -29.73 -3.73
CA GLY A 112 47.74 -28.80 -3.02
C GLY A 112 47.35 -27.38 -3.42
N SER A 113 46.25 -26.90 -2.86
CA SER A 113 45.52 -25.74 -3.34
C SER A 113 46.47 -24.56 -3.47
N LEU A 114 46.72 -24.14 -4.71
CA LEU A 114 47.36 -22.87 -5.03
C LEU A 114 46.63 -21.68 -4.38
N SER A 115 45.39 -21.89 -3.91
CA SER A 115 44.49 -20.90 -3.34
C SER A 115 44.11 -21.14 -1.88
N GLY A 116 44.81 -21.99 -1.10
CA GLY A 116 44.45 -22.36 0.29
C GLY A 116 44.25 -21.17 1.24
N GLY A 117 43.07 -20.56 1.17
CA GLY A 117 42.69 -19.32 1.81
C GLY A 117 41.70 -19.57 2.93
N GLN A 118 41.86 -18.86 4.03
CA GLN A 118 40.96 -18.95 5.19
C GLN A 118 40.35 -17.59 5.45
N VAL A 119 39.02 -17.56 5.57
CA VAL A 119 38.30 -16.40 6.08
C VAL A 119 38.56 -16.30 7.58
N THR A 120 39.11 -15.19 8.03
CA THR A 120 39.45 -14.95 9.44
C THR A 120 38.42 -14.08 10.15
N GLU A 121 37.85 -13.11 9.44
CA GLU A 121 36.89 -12.15 9.99
C GLU A 121 35.79 -11.89 8.98
N VAL A 122 34.56 -11.68 9.45
CA VAL A 122 33.42 -11.26 8.63
C VAL A 122 32.61 -10.21 9.38
N TYR A 123 32.14 -9.20 8.67
CA TYR A 123 31.36 -8.11 9.22
C TYR A 123 30.28 -7.64 8.24
N LEU A 124 29.30 -6.92 8.78
CA LEU A 124 28.29 -6.21 8.01
C LEU A 124 28.62 -4.72 8.02
N GLY A 125 28.73 -4.11 6.84
CA GLY A 125 28.91 -2.67 6.67
C GLY A 125 27.58 -1.92 6.75
N GLY A 126 26.49 -2.58 6.35
CA GLY A 126 25.13 -2.05 6.40
C GLY A 126 24.09 -3.02 5.85
N TYR A 127 22.81 -2.74 6.08
CA TYR A 127 21.69 -3.41 5.43
C TYR A 127 20.44 -2.54 5.43
N ARG A 128 19.55 -2.76 4.46
CA ARG A 128 18.23 -2.14 4.36
C ARG A 128 17.14 -3.20 4.54
N LEU A 129 16.20 -2.93 5.42
CA LEU A 129 15.03 -3.75 5.68
C LEU A 129 13.82 -3.26 4.87
N ALA A 130 12.84 -4.13 4.64
CA ALA A 130 11.65 -3.84 3.85
C ALA A 130 10.84 -2.65 4.41
N THR A 131 10.89 -2.45 5.73
CA THR A 131 10.15 -1.41 6.46
C THR A 131 10.93 -0.12 6.68
N ASP A 132 12.23 -0.08 6.33
CA ASP A 132 13.04 1.13 6.47
C ASP A 132 12.51 2.26 5.57
N GLU A 133 12.82 3.51 5.93
CA GLU A 133 12.44 4.70 5.14
C GLU A 133 10.93 4.74 4.81
N GLU A 134 10.09 4.43 5.80
CA GLU A 134 8.63 4.32 5.65
C GLU A 134 8.15 3.24 4.65
N GLY A 135 8.96 2.20 4.44
CA GLY A 135 8.66 1.11 3.51
C GLY A 135 9.06 1.42 2.07
N SER A 136 10.11 2.24 1.86
CA SER A 136 10.53 2.66 0.51
C SER A 136 10.88 1.48 -0.39
N ALA A 137 11.64 0.51 0.13
CA ALA A 137 11.98 -0.73 -0.58
C ALA A 137 10.73 -1.55 -0.92
N PHE A 138 9.79 -1.67 0.01
CA PHE A 138 8.52 -2.38 -0.21
C PHE A 138 7.67 -1.70 -1.29
N SER A 139 7.45 -0.38 -1.21
CA SER A 139 6.69 0.35 -2.23
C SER A 139 7.35 0.29 -3.61
N ARG A 140 8.68 0.35 -3.66
CA ARG A 140 9.45 0.24 -4.90
C ARG A 140 9.24 -1.11 -5.57
N GLN A 141 9.39 -2.21 -4.83
CA GLN A 141 9.15 -3.55 -5.35
C GLN A 141 7.69 -3.79 -5.76
N ILE A 142 6.70 -3.22 -5.04
CA ILE A 142 5.30 -3.24 -5.48
C ILE A 142 5.14 -2.57 -6.85
N CYS A 143 5.73 -1.39 -7.02
CA CYS A 143 5.66 -0.66 -8.29
C CYS A 143 6.34 -1.44 -9.42
N GLU A 144 7.47 -2.09 -9.15
CA GLU A 144 8.15 -2.98 -10.11
C GLU A 144 7.29 -4.19 -10.48
N ALA A 145 6.69 -4.87 -9.50
CA ALA A 145 5.79 -5.99 -9.73
C ALA A 145 4.61 -5.59 -10.62
N MET A 146 4.01 -4.42 -10.36
CA MET A 146 2.95 -3.87 -11.21
C MET A 146 3.43 -3.51 -12.61
N LYS A 147 4.65 -2.95 -12.73
CA LYS A 147 5.24 -2.64 -14.04
C LYS A 147 5.54 -3.90 -14.84
N ALA A 148 6.02 -4.95 -14.19
CA ALA A 148 6.30 -6.24 -14.81
C ALA A 148 5.01 -6.97 -15.24
N SER A 149 3.95 -6.93 -14.43
CA SER A 149 2.68 -7.59 -14.72
C SER A 149 1.87 -6.87 -15.80
N LEU A 150 1.78 -5.54 -15.76
CA LEU A 150 1.02 -4.74 -16.73
C LEU A 150 1.81 -4.47 -18.01
N GLY A 151 3.14 -4.38 -17.93
CA GLY A 151 3.99 -3.86 -19.01
C GLY A 151 3.70 -2.40 -19.36
N THR A 152 4.51 -1.81 -20.24
CA THR A 152 4.37 -0.38 -20.63
C THR A 152 2.99 -0.09 -21.23
N TYR A 153 2.45 -1.02 -22.02
CA TYR A 153 1.14 -0.89 -22.64
C TYR A 153 -0.01 -0.98 -21.63
N GLY A 154 0.06 -1.90 -20.67
CA GLY A 154 -0.96 -2.01 -19.61
C GLY A 154 -0.94 -0.82 -18.66
N ILE A 155 0.23 -0.28 -18.33
CA ILE A 155 0.34 0.98 -17.56
C ILE A 155 -0.29 2.13 -18.32
N GLN A 156 -0.03 2.24 -19.63
CA GLN A 156 -0.63 3.28 -20.46
C GLN A 156 -2.14 3.13 -20.55
N GLN A 157 -2.65 1.91 -20.71
CA GLN A 157 -4.10 1.64 -20.69
C GLN A 157 -4.73 1.95 -19.35
N LEU A 158 -4.10 1.57 -18.23
CA LEU A 158 -4.61 1.85 -16.90
C LEU A 158 -4.59 3.37 -16.63
N SER A 159 -3.51 4.04 -17.02
CA SER A 159 -3.39 5.50 -16.96
C SER A 159 -4.45 6.18 -17.83
N GLN A 160 -4.73 5.67 -19.03
CA GLN A 160 -5.81 6.14 -19.90
C GLN A 160 -7.19 5.84 -19.33
N LYS A 161 -7.40 4.68 -18.69
CA LYS A 161 -8.66 4.31 -18.03
C LYS A 161 -8.93 5.27 -16.88
N LEU A 162 -7.96 5.51 -16.00
CA LEU A 162 -8.12 6.44 -14.90
C LEU A 162 -8.21 7.89 -15.36
N ARG A 163 -7.48 8.29 -16.40
CA ARG A 163 -7.63 9.62 -17.00
C ARG A 163 -8.99 9.75 -17.69
N GLY A 164 -9.48 8.69 -18.33
CA GLY A 164 -10.81 8.61 -18.93
C GLY A 164 -11.90 8.66 -17.88
N GLU A 165 -11.74 7.96 -16.76
CA GLU A 165 -12.58 8.06 -15.57
C GLU A 165 -12.54 9.49 -15.02
N GLN A 166 -11.37 10.10 -14.90
CA GLN A 166 -11.19 11.50 -14.50
C GLN A 166 -11.79 12.49 -15.51
N GLU A 167 -11.79 12.17 -16.80
CA GLU A 167 -12.46 12.94 -17.84
C GLU A 167 -13.98 12.71 -17.83
N THR A 168 -14.47 11.53 -17.45
CA THR A 168 -15.90 11.30 -17.20
C THR A 168 -16.36 11.99 -15.93
N VAL A 169 -15.54 12.01 -14.88
CA VAL A 169 -15.69 12.83 -13.67
C VAL A 169 -15.79 14.29 -14.10
N LYS A 170 -14.82 14.80 -14.88
CA LYS A 170 -14.84 16.18 -15.40
C LYS A 170 -16.00 16.48 -16.32
N ARG A 171 -16.44 15.55 -17.19
CA ARG A 171 -17.63 15.76 -18.05
C ARG A 171 -18.91 15.76 -17.24
N GLN A 172 -18.98 14.94 -16.19
CA GLN A 172 -20.07 14.94 -15.24
C GLN A 172 -20.05 16.21 -14.38
N GLU A 173 -18.88 16.72 -13.98
CA GLU A 173 -18.67 18.01 -13.30
C GLU A 173 -18.97 19.20 -14.22
N ASP A 174 -18.54 19.19 -15.47
CA ASP A 174 -18.73 20.26 -16.47
C ASP A 174 -20.18 20.33 -16.94
N GLY A 175 -20.86 19.17 -17.08
CA GLY A 175 -22.32 19.09 -17.25
C GLY A 175 -23.10 19.56 -16.02
N GLN A 176 -22.38 19.84 -14.93
CA GLN A 176 -22.85 20.40 -13.68
C GLN A 176 -22.18 21.77 -13.38
N SER A 177 -21.51 22.41 -14.33
CA SER A 177 -20.79 23.68 -14.12
C SER A 177 -21.75 24.88 -14.01
N GLY A 178 -21.68 25.62 -12.90
CA GLY A 178 -22.51 26.81 -12.69
C GLY A 178 -22.68 27.30 -11.25
N TYR A 179 -22.20 26.58 -10.24
CA TYR A 179 -22.31 26.97 -8.83
C TYR A 179 -21.01 26.63 -8.07
N GLU A 180 -20.64 27.46 -7.08
CA GLU A 180 -19.47 27.23 -6.21
C GLU A 180 -19.73 26.01 -5.30
N GLU A 181 -19.26 24.85 -5.76
CA GLU A 181 -19.36 23.56 -5.06
C GLU A 181 -18.79 23.62 -3.64
N GLU A 182 -17.80 24.49 -3.43
CA GLU A 182 -17.13 24.78 -2.16
C GLU A 182 -18.04 25.51 -1.16
N GLU A 183 -19.01 26.31 -1.62
CA GLU A 183 -19.95 27.05 -0.77
C GLU A 183 -21.06 26.13 -0.23
N VAL A 184 -21.52 25.19 -1.06
CA VAL A 184 -22.49 24.14 -0.65
C VAL A 184 -21.86 23.18 0.36
N LEU A 185 -20.59 22.82 0.17
CA LEU A 185 -19.85 21.99 1.12
C LEU A 185 -19.64 22.70 2.47
N LYS A 186 -19.32 24.00 2.47
CA LYS A 186 -19.21 24.82 3.70
C LYS A 186 -20.53 24.91 4.45
N GLN A 187 -21.65 25.16 3.75
CA GLN A 187 -22.98 25.17 4.37
C GLN A 187 -23.35 23.79 4.97
N TYR A 188 -22.90 22.70 4.35
CA TYR A 188 -23.07 21.35 4.88
C TYR A 188 -22.23 21.11 6.15
N GLU A 189 -20.96 21.50 6.16
CA GLU A 189 -20.08 21.39 7.34
C GLU A 189 -20.60 22.22 8.53
N GLU A 190 -21.10 23.43 8.27
CA GLU A 190 -21.73 24.28 9.28
C GLU A 190 -23.02 23.67 9.84
N SER A 191 -23.84 23.04 9.00
CA SER A 191 -25.09 22.40 9.42
C SER A 191 -24.92 21.12 10.27
N LYS A 192 -23.72 20.51 10.26
CA LYS A 192 -23.38 19.36 11.12
C LYS A 192 -22.90 19.76 12.52
N GLN A 193 -22.58 21.03 12.76
CA GLN A 193 -22.29 21.51 14.12
C GLN A 193 -23.60 21.60 14.90
N PRO A 194 -23.69 21.04 16.12
CA PRO A 194 -24.88 21.20 16.94
C PRO A 194 -25.04 22.69 17.26
N GLU A 195 -26.15 23.30 16.84
CA GLU A 195 -26.60 24.54 17.44
C GLU A 195 -26.94 24.25 18.92
N GLU A 196 -25.97 24.48 19.81
CA GLU A 196 -26.24 24.75 21.22
C GLU A 196 -27.08 26.03 21.29
N GLY A 197 -28.41 25.91 21.10
CA GLY A 197 -29.23 27.10 20.98
C GLY A 197 -30.71 26.90 20.71
N THR A 198 -31.35 25.82 21.17
CA THR A 198 -32.83 25.79 21.21
C THR A 198 -33.35 24.90 22.35
N GLU A 199 -32.95 25.23 23.58
CA GLU A 199 -33.79 24.95 24.74
C GLU A 199 -34.35 26.26 25.31
N LYS A 200 -35.66 26.23 25.60
CA LYS A 200 -36.56 27.30 26.05
C LYS A 200 -37.15 28.08 24.86
N THR A 201 -38.42 27.88 24.53
CA THR A 201 -39.51 28.39 25.38
C THR A 201 -40.77 27.53 25.22
N LYS A 202 -41.12 26.75 26.24
CA LYS A 202 -42.49 26.28 26.46
C LYS A 202 -43.22 27.36 27.25
N GLY A 203 -44.22 27.96 26.61
CA GLY A 203 -45.40 28.67 27.11
C GLY A 203 -45.32 29.47 28.41
N GLU A 204 -45.52 30.78 28.28
CA GLU A 204 -46.43 31.52 29.17
C GLU A 204 -47.31 32.42 28.30
N GLY A 205 -48.63 32.30 28.48
CA GLY A 205 -49.60 33.14 27.81
C GLY A 205 -49.66 34.50 28.48
N GLU A 206 -49.70 35.56 27.69
CA GLU A 206 -50.23 36.84 28.14
C GLU A 206 -51.05 37.49 27.05
N SER A 207 -52.25 37.89 27.46
CA SER A 207 -53.31 38.48 26.67
C SER A 207 -52.92 39.87 26.19
N GLY A 208 -52.68 40.03 24.88
CA GLY A 208 -52.44 41.31 24.22
C GLY A 208 -53.44 41.57 23.11
N ASN A 209 -54.38 42.47 23.36
CA ASN A 209 -55.44 42.89 22.44
C ASN A 209 -54.85 43.73 21.28
N GLY A 210 -55.09 43.33 20.02
CA GLY A 210 -54.63 44.06 18.84
C GLY A 210 -55.20 43.51 17.54
N THR A 211 -55.98 44.34 16.85
CA THR A 211 -56.77 44.20 15.61
C THR A 211 -56.20 43.33 14.46
N PRO A 212 -57.08 42.76 13.59
CA PRO A 212 -56.75 41.71 12.64
C PRO A 212 -56.13 42.27 11.34
N SER A 213 -55.07 41.65 10.87
CA SER A 213 -54.52 41.86 9.52
C SER A 213 -54.53 40.52 8.77
N GLU A 214 -55.30 40.52 7.68
CA GLU A 214 -55.40 39.64 6.49
C GLU A 214 -54.93 38.17 6.51
N PRO A 215 -55.64 37.29 5.78
CA PRO A 215 -55.61 35.86 6.01
C PRO A 215 -54.29 35.25 5.52
N ASP A 216 -53.52 34.74 6.47
CA ASP A 216 -52.53 33.68 6.25
C ASP A 216 -53.20 32.60 5.38
N GLN A 217 -52.75 32.48 4.14
CA GLN A 217 -53.01 31.29 3.33
C GLN A 217 -52.26 30.15 3.99
N LYS A 218 -52.84 29.56 5.04
CA LYS A 218 -52.45 28.26 5.55
C LYS A 218 -52.61 27.28 4.39
N GLN A 219 -51.51 26.95 3.72
CA GLN A 219 -51.48 25.77 2.87
C GLN A 219 -52.00 24.60 3.71
N PRO A 220 -53.05 23.88 3.25
CA PRO A 220 -53.62 22.81 4.03
C PRO A 220 -52.57 21.70 4.15
N VAL A 221 -52.08 21.48 5.38
CA VAL A 221 -51.23 20.34 5.70
C VAL A 221 -52.12 19.09 5.62
N PRO A 222 -51.77 18.08 4.80
CA PRO A 222 -52.54 16.84 4.73
C PRO A 222 -52.63 16.18 6.11
N GLU A 223 -53.80 15.64 6.49
CA GLU A 223 -54.02 15.03 7.81
C GLU A 223 -53.10 13.80 8.06
N ASP A 224 -52.67 13.11 6.99
CA ASP A 224 -51.77 11.95 7.04
C ASP A 224 -50.29 12.29 6.73
N PHE A 225 -49.89 13.57 6.82
CA PHE A 225 -48.53 13.98 6.50
C PHE A 225 -47.51 13.47 7.53
N VAL A 226 -46.60 12.59 7.10
CA VAL A 226 -45.46 12.13 7.90
C VAL A 226 -44.25 12.99 7.58
N ASN A 227 -43.70 13.68 8.58
CA ASN A 227 -42.50 14.50 8.41
C ASN A 227 -41.29 13.64 8.03
N PRO A 228 -40.76 13.73 6.79
CA PRO A 228 -39.65 12.89 6.33
C PRO A 228 -38.35 13.18 7.10
N ILE A 229 -38.16 14.41 7.60
CA ILE A 229 -36.95 14.79 8.34
C ILE A 229 -36.84 13.99 9.64
N GLU A 230 -37.93 13.85 10.40
CA GLU A 230 -37.95 13.09 11.64
C GLU A 230 -37.71 11.59 11.42
N VAL A 231 -38.25 11.04 10.33
CA VAL A 231 -38.03 9.64 9.96
C VAL A 231 -36.56 9.42 9.63
N ILE A 232 -35.98 10.24 8.75
CA ILE A 232 -34.59 10.09 8.32
C ILE A 232 -33.63 10.36 9.49
N GLN A 233 -33.91 11.30 10.39
CA GLN A 233 -33.11 11.50 11.60
C GLN A 233 -33.09 10.27 12.52
N LYS A 234 -34.17 9.47 12.57
CA LYS A 234 -34.17 8.19 13.29
C LYS A 234 -33.34 7.15 12.55
N VAL A 235 -33.44 7.10 11.22
CA VAL A 235 -32.63 6.20 10.37
C VAL A 235 -31.14 6.50 10.51
N MET A 236 -30.73 7.77 10.49
CA MET A 236 -29.33 8.20 10.66
C MET A 236 -28.70 7.77 11.99
N LYS A 237 -29.51 7.48 13.01
CA LYS A 237 -29.05 6.99 14.32
C LYS A 237 -28.84 5.47 14.35
N MET A 238 -29.30 4.75 13.33
CA MET A 238 -29.11 3.30 13.22
C MET A 238 -27.66 3.00 12.78
N GLY A 239 -27.14 1.83 13.14
CA GLY A 239 -25.80 1.43 12.72
C GLY A 239 -25.72 1.31 11.20
N ILE A 240 -24.71 1.95 10.58
CA ILE A 240 -24.62 2.08 9.12
C ILE A 240 -24.67 0.74 8.38
N LEU A 241 -24.01 -0.29 8.93
CA LEU A 241 -24.00 -1.62 8.33
C LEU A 241 -25.41 -2.24 8.29
N GLY A 242 -26.21 -2.02 9.33
CA GLY A 242 -27.61 -2.48 9.35
C GLY A 242 -28.51 -1.76 8.35
N LEU A 243 -28.08 -0.59 7.84
CA LEU A 243 -28.82 0.16 6.84
C LEU A 243 -28.50 -0.24 5.40
N VAL A 244 -27.24 -0.61 5.13
CA VAL A 244 -26.74 -0.78 3.75
C VAL A 244 -26.47 -2.21 3.33
N LEU A 245 -26.39 -3.15 4.28
CA LEU A 245 -26.12 -4.55 3.94
C LEU A 245 -27.39 -5.25 3.50
N PRO A 246 -27.32 -6.13 2.48
CA PRO A 246 -28.45 -6.94 2.06
C PRO A 246 -28.90 -7.90 3.16
N GLU A 247 -30.21 -8.11 3.24
CA GLU A 247 -30.80 -9.02 4.22
C GLU A 247 -30.26 -10.45 4.05
N GLY A 248 -29.79 -11.04 5.15
CA GLY A 248 -29.34 -12.43 5.18
C GLY A 248 -27.88 -12.67 4.75
N GLN A 249 -27.12 -11.63 4.37
CA GLN A 249 -25.70 -11.81 4.08
C GLN A 249 -24.88 -11.92 5.38
N ALA A 250 -24.25 -13.07 5.57
CA ALA A 250 -23.34 -13.29 6.69
C ALA A 250 -22.08 -12.42 6.52
N LEU A 251 -21.91 -11.46 7.43
CA LEU A 251 -20.69 -10.67 7.55
C LEU A 251 -19.53 -11.51 8.05
N SER A 252 -18.33 -11.19 7.55
CA SER A 252 -17.11 -11.76 8.10
C SER A 252 -16.97 -11.41 9.58
N GLN A 253 -16.60 -12.40 10.38
CA GLN A 253 -16.24 -12.25 11.79
C GLN A 253 -14.71 -12.24 11.96
N GLY A 254 -13.97 -11.95 10.87
CA GLY A 254 -12.52 -11.86 10.90
C GLY A 254 -12.07 -10.79 11.90
N GLU A 255 -11.29 -11.20 12.88
CA GLU A 255 -10.67 -10.32 13.86
C GLU A 255 -9.19 -10.64 13.95
N THR A 256 -8.38 -9.60 14.10
CA THR A 256 -6.95 -9.72 14.34
C THR A 256 -6.49 -8.71 15.36
N ASP A 257 -5.52 -9.10 16.18
CA ASP A 257 -4.82 -8.15 17.03
C ASP A 257 -3.84 -7.34 16.17
N VAL A 258 -4.19 -6.11 15.85
CA VAL A 258 -3.33 -5.27 15.00
C VAL A 258 -2.04 -4.85 15.69
N SER A 259 -1.94 -4.98 17.02
CA SER A 259 -0.81 -4.47 17.79
C SER A 259 0.51 -5.15 17.42
N PHE A 260 0.46 -6.39 16.94
CA PHE A 260 1.65 -7.10 16.50
C PHE A 260 2.10 -6.73 15.10
N LEU A 261 1.30 -6.02 14.29
CA LEU A 261 1.57 -5.72 12.89
C LEU A 261 2.60 -4.58 12.74
N ALA A 262 3.22 -4.49 11.57
CA ALA A 262 4.32 -3.57 11.30
C ALA A 262 3.95 -2.11 11.59
N SER A 263 2.74 -1.67 11.25
CA SER A 263 2.31 -0.29 11.47
C SER A 263 2.07 0.09 12.94
N LYS A 264 2.03 -0.89 13.86
CA LYS A 264 1.64 -0.70 15.28
C LYS A 264 2.71 -1.09 16.28
N ARG A 265 3.82 -1.69 15.84
CA ARG A 265 4.94 -2.08 16.71
C ARG A 265 6.16 -1.21 16.49
N GLU A 266 7.12 -1.30 17.41
CA GLU A 266 8.48 -0.83 17.17
C GLU A 266 9.17 -1.77 16.19
N LEU A 267 9.68 -1.20 15.10
CA LEU A 267 10.29 -1.92 13.99
C LEU A 267 11.79 -2.06 14.21
N GLN A 268 12.36 -3.17 13.72
CA GLN A 268 13.80 -3.21 13.47
C GLN A 268 14.18 -2.16 12.42
N SER A 269 15.43 -1.69 12.50
CA SER A 269 15.95 -0.70 11.55
C SER A 269 17.27 -1.16 10.95
N GLY A 270 17.42 -0.89 9.66
CA GLY A 270 18.68 -0.99 8.94
C GLY A 270 19.72 0.04 9.41
N PHE A 271 20.94 -0.14 8.93
CA PHE A 271 22.02 0.82 9.14
C PHE A 271 22.98 0.82 7.96
N GLY A 272 23.79 1.87 7.83
CA GLY A 272 24.92 1.88 6.90
C GLY A 272 24.56 1.94 5.40
N MET A 273 23.29 2.09 5.05
CA MET A 273 22.83 2.21 3.67
C MET A 273 22.47 3.66 3.32
N ALA A 274 22.72 4.07 2.08
CA ALA A 274 22.27 5.38 1.59
C ALA A 274 20.74 5.41 1.50
N GLU A 275 20.12 6.57 1.73
CA GLU A 275 18.67 6.70 1.58
C GLU A 275 18.25 6.50 0.11
N CYS A 276 17.16 5.77 -0.13
CA CYS A 276 16.64 5.51 -1.46
C CYS A 276 15.92 6.74 -2.06
N GLY A 277 15.62 7.75 -1.24
CA GLY A 277 15.53 9.16 -1.65
C GLY A 277 14.46 9.54 -2.68
N LYS A 278 13.31 8.86 -2.74
CA LYS A 278 12.18 9.30 -3.58
C LYS A 278 10.83 9.16 -2.90
N GLU A 279 10.13 10.28 -2.76
CA GLU A 279 8.69 10.28 -2.52
C GLU A 279 7.96 9.57 -3.67
N LEU A 280 6.91 8.82 -3.35
CA LEU A 280 6.08 8.15 -4.33
C LEU A 280 5.42 9.17 -5.27
N SER A 281 5.70 9.05 -6.57
CA SER A 281 5.01 9.84 -7.58
C SER A 281 3.52 9.51 -7.62
N PHE A 282 2.71 10.35 -8.28
CA PHE A 282 1.29 10.05 -8.50
C PHE A 282 1.07 8.68 -9.16
N VAL A 283 1.93 8.33 -10.14
CA VAL A 283 1.89 7.02 -10.82
C VAL A 283 2.22 5.90 -9.84
N ASP A 284 3.19 6.10 -8.94
CA ASP A 284 3.53 5.06 -7.96
C ASP A 284 2.41 4.85 -6.93
N LYS A 285 1.72 5.90 -6.50
CA LYS A 285 0.52 5.79 -5.63
C LYS A 285 -0.62 5.04 -6.32
N MET A 286 -0.83 5.33 -7.60
CA MET A 286 -1.82 4.63 -8.44
C MET A 286 -1.47 3.15 -8.57
N LEU A 287 -0.22 2.80 -8.93
CA LEU A 287 0.24 1.42 -9.04
C LEU A 287 0.12 0.69 -7.69
N SER A 288 0.46 1.36 -6.58
CA SER A 288 0.31 0.81 -5.23
C SER A 288 -1.16 0.49 -4.90
N SER A 289 -2.08 1.38 -5.27
CA SER A 289 -3.52 1.17 -5.07
C SER A 289 -4.03 -0.02 -5.88
N GLU A 290 -3.58 -0.13 -7.14
CA GLU A 290 -3.98 -1.24 -8.01
C GLU A 290 -3.39 -2.58 -7.57
N TYR A 291 -2.15 -2.57 -7.06
CA TYR A 291 -1.55 -3.73 -6.42
C TYR A 291 -2.36 -4.21 -5.22
N ILE A 292 -2.83 -3.29 -4.37
CA ILE A 292 -3.66 -3.63 -3.20
C ILE A 292 -4.98 -4.27 -3.64
N LEU A 293 -5.66 -3.67 -4.62
CA LEU A 293 -6.91 -4.21 -5.17
C LEU A 293 -6.70 -5.55 -5.90
N TRP A 294 -5.50 -5.80 -6.41
CA TRP A 294 -5.15 -7.07 -7.05
C TRP A 294 -4.83 -8.18 -6.05
N LYS A 295 -4.07 -7.88 -4.99
CA LYS A 295 -3.53 -8.90 -4.07
C LYS A 295 -4.42 -9.19 -2.87
N PHE A 296 -5.25 -8.24 -2.44
CA PHE A 296 -6.03 -8.37 -1.21
C PHE A 296 -7.54 -8.38 -1.48
N PRO A 297 -8.31 -9.24 -0.80
CA PRO A 297 -9.75 -9.26 -0.92
C PRO A 297 -10.39 -8.00 -0.31
N CYS A 298 -11.53 -7.62 -0.86
CA CYS A 298 -12.44 -6.64 -0.29
C CYS A 298 -13.81 -7.29 -0.06
N TYR A 299 -14.76 -6.55 0.50
CA TYR A 299 -16.09 -7.06 0.83
C TYR A 299 -16.80 -7.77 -0.33
N THR A 300 -16.67 -7.25 -1.56
CA THR A 300 -17.32 -7.82 -2.76
C THR A 300 -16.49 -8.90 -3.45
N SER A 301 -15.33 -9.28 -2.90
CA SER A 301 -14.52 -10.37 -3.44
C SER A 301 -15.25 -11.71 -3.32
N LYS A 302 -15.24 -12.49 -4.40
CA LYS A 302 -15.98 -13.76 -4.50
C LYS A 302 -15.33 -14.90 -3.72
N GLU A 303 -14.02 -14.87 -3.59
CA GLU A 303 -13.26 -15.89 -2.87
C GLU A 303 -13.24 -15.57 -1.39
N LYS A 304 -13.98 -16.35 -0.60
CA LYS A 304 -13.91 -16.28 0.85
C LYS A 304 -12.80 -17.19 1.35
N LYS A 305 -11.75 -16.60 1.93
CA LYS A 305 -10.65 -17.33 2.57
C LYS A 305 -10.90 -17.46 4.08
N GLU A 306 -10.06 -18.21 4.78
CA GLU A 306 -10.01 -18.10 6.24
C GLU A 306 -9.29 -16.80 6.65
N GLY A 307 -9.72 -16.18 7.76
CA GLY A 307 -9.15 -14.92 8.25
C GLY A 307 -9.87 -13.67 7.73
N LEU A 308 -9.16 -12.53 7.72
CA LEU A 308 -9.70 -11.23 7.29
C LEU A 308 -10.15 -11.25 5.83
N GLN A 309 -11.39 -10.87 5.59
CA GLN A 309 -12.00 -10.76 4.25
C GLN A 309 -12.07 -9.31 3.75
N CYS A 310 -12.12 -8.34 4.66
CA CYS A 310 -12.21 -6.91 4.33
C CYS A 310 -10.82 -6.28 4.38
N GLN A 311 -9.87 -6.85 3.62
CA GLN A 311 -8.46 -6.46 3.71
C GLN A 311 -8.18 -5.10 3.05
N VAL A 312 -8.78 -4.80 1.90
CA VAL A 312 -8.65 -3.45 1.31
C VAL A 312 -9.25 -2.38 2.24
N GLU A 313 -10.37 -2.69 2.90
CA GLU A 313 -11.00 -1.85 3.91
C GLU A 313 -10.11 -1.71 5.15
N TYR A 314 -9.36 -2.73 5.54
CA TYR A 314 -8.31 -2.62 6.55
C TYR A 314 -7.24 -1.60 6.13
N VAL A 315 -6.76 -1.63 4.89
CA VAL A 315 -5.80 -0.60 4.42
C VAL A 315 -6.38 0.80 4.57
N LEU A 316 -7.69 0.98 4.35
CA LEU A 316 -8.35 2.28 4.53
C LEU A 316 -8.54 2.65 6.01
N CYS A 317 -8.99 1.72 6.85
CA CYS A 317 -9.50 1.99 8.21
C CYS A 317 -8.54 1.63 9.35
N GLY A 318 -7.74 0.58 9.20
CA GLY A 318 -6.75 0.10 10.17
C GLY A 318 -7.35 -0.32 11.51
N LYS A 319 -8.54 -0.94 11.49
CA LYS A 319 -9.27 -1.45 12.67
C LYS A 319 -9.05 -2.95 12.85
N ASN A 320 -9.43 -3.46 14.02
CA ASN A 320 -9.12 -4.84 14.44
C ASN A 320 -10.08 -5.88 13.89
N SER A 321 -11.24 -5.48 13.37
CA SER A 321 -12.27 -6.40 12.88
C SER A 321 -12.68 -6.04 11.45
N ASP A 322 -13.07 -7.05 10.67
CA ASP A 322 -13.65 -6.85 9.34
C ASP A 322 -14.90 -5.96 9.39
N GLN A 323 -15.73 -6.11 10.42
CA GLN A 323 -16.94 -5.29 10.60
C GLN A 323 -16.60 -3.81 10.82
N ASP A 324 -15.62 -3.49 11.66
CA ASP A 324 -15.23 -2.11 11.91
C ASP A 324 -14.55 -1.48 10.68
N ASN A 325 -13.74 -2.27 9.96
CA ASN A 325 -13.11 -1.83 8.72
C ASN A 325 -14.15 -1.57 7.62
N LEU A 326 -15.12 -2.46 7.47
CA LEU A 326 -16.23 -2.28 6.54
C LEU A 326 -17.09 -1.08 6.94
N ALA A 327 -17.49 -0.96 8.20
CA ALA A 327 -18.27 0.18 8.70
C ALA A 327 -17.56 1.51 8.47
N GLY A 328 -16.25 1.57 8.74
CA GLY A 328 -15.44 2.75 8.47
C GLY A 328 -15.37 3.10 6.98
N THR A 329 -15.25 2.08 6.12
CA THR A 329 -15.21 2.27 4.66
C THR A 329 -16.57 2.75 4.13
N VAL A 330 -17.66 2.10 4.55
CA VAL A 330 -19.02 2.49 4.18
C VAL A 330 -19.33 3.92 4.63
N ASN A 331 -18.91 4.35 5.82
CA ASN A 331 -19.09 5.74 6.24
C ASN A 331 -18.33 6.74 5.35
N ARG A 332 -17.12 6.41 4.90
CA ARG A 332 -16.38 7.26 3.95
C ARG A 332 -17.06 7.32 2.59
N LEU A 333 -17.57 6.18 2.11
CA LEU A 333 -18.35 6.13 0.87
C LEU A 333 -19.66 6.90 1.02
N LEU A 334 -20.34 6.80 2.15
CA LEU A 334 -21.54 7.58 2.45
C LEU A 334 -21.26 9.07 2.34
N ALA A 335 -20.19 9.58 2.96
CA ALA A 335 -19.82 10.99 2.87
C ALA A 335 -19.53 11.42 1.41
N LEU A 336 -18.81 10.59 0.66
CA LEU A 336 -18.52 10.84 -0.76
C LEU A 336 -19.81 10.87 -1.61
N ARG A 337 -20.71 9.91 -1.40
CA ARG A 337 -21.99 9.79 -2.12
C ARG A 337 -22.95 10.93 -1.74
N GLU A 338 -23.05 11.27 -0.45
CA GLU A 338 -23.88 12.37 0.02
C GLU A 338 -23.44 13.69 -0.58
N ALA A 339 -22.14 13.97 -0.62
CA ALA A 339 -21.61 15.18 -1.25
C ALA A 339 -22.01 15.25 -2.72
N ALA A 340 -21.78 14.17 -3.49
CA ALA A 340 -22.16 14.12 -4.90
C ALA A 340 -23.68 14.24 -5.13
N ASN A 341 -24.48 13.64 -4.24
CA ASN A 341 -25.94 13.70 -4.31
C ASN A 341 -26.48 15.10 -3.95
N LEU A 342 -25.88 15.77 -2.94
CA LEU A 342 -26.21 17.16 -2.59
C LEU A 342 -25.88 18.14 -3.71
N VAL A 343 -24.72 17.98 -4.35
CA VAL A 343 -24.33 18.77 -5.52
C VAL A 343 -25.38 18.65 -6.62
N TYR A 344 -25.88 17.45 -6.89
CA TYR A 344 -26.95 17.25 -7.87
C TYR A 344 -28.28 17.88 -7.43
N LEU A 345 -28.69 17.72 -6.17
CA LEU A 345 -29.90 18.36 -5.62
C LEU A 345 -29.85 19.89 -5.73
N ALA A 346 -28.69 20.49 -5.46
CA ALA A 346 -28.50 21.94 -5.56
C ALA A 346 -28.71 22.46 -7.00
N LYS A 347 -28.33 21.65 -8.00
CA LYS A 347 -28.33 22.04 -9.43
C LYS A 347 -29.66 21.74 -10.13
N ASP A 348 -30.42 20.74 -9.71
CA ASP A 348 -31.66 20.32 -10.36
C ASP A 348 -32.85 21.21 -9.97
N ALA A 349 -33.31 22.06 -10.89
CA ALA A 349 -34.39 23.02 -10.65
C ALA A 349 -35.73 22.35 -10.29
N GLN A 350 -36.00 21.16 -10.83
CA GLN A 350 -37.23 20.43 -10.50
C GLN A 350 -37.16 19.97 -9.05
N LYS A 351 -36.05 19.35 -8.63
CA LYS A 351 -35.85 18.90 -7.25
C LYS A 351 -35.80 20.05 -6.25
N GLN A 352 -35.22 21.19 -6.63
CA GLN A 352 -35.29 22.41 -5.82
C GLN A 352 -36.73 22.86 -5.58
N GLY A 353 -37.58 22.83 -6.61
CA GLY A 353 -39.01 23.12 -6.50
C GLY A 353 -39.76 22.12 -5.62
N GLU A 354 -39.49 20.81 -5.77
CA GLU A 354 -40.10 19.77 -4.93
C GLU A 354 -39.72 19.94 -3.44
N MET A 355 -38.44 20.21 -3.16
CA MET A 355 -37.96 20.49 -1.80
C MET A 355 -38.56 21.77 -1.22
N GLU A 356 -38.74 22.81 -2.04
CA GLU A 356 -39.34 24.07 -1.62
C GLU A 356 -40.82 23.92 -1.26
N ALA A 357 -41.58 23.18 -2.08
CA ALA A 357 -42.97 22.88 -1.81
C ALA A 357 -43.12 22.07 -0.50
N MET A 358 -42.32 21.02 -0.32
CA MET A 358 -42.37 20.19 0.88
C MET A 358 -41.89 20.92 2.13
N ALA A 359 -40.83 21.74 2.02
CA ALA A 359 -40.37 22.58 3.12
C ALA A 359 -41.42 23.60 3.53
N GLY A 360 -42.17 24.16 2.58
CA GLY A 360 -43.31 25.05 2.85
C GLY A 360 -44.40 24.35 3.67
N VAL A 361 -44.77 23.12 3.30
CA VAL A 361 -45.75 22.30 4.05
C VAL A 361 -45.26 22.03 5.49
N ILE A 362 -44.00 21.65 5.65
CA ILE A 362 -43.39 21.38 6.95
C ILE A 362 -43.34 22.67 7.80
N ALA A 363 -42.84 23.77 7.26
CA ALA A 363 -42.75 25.05 7.97
C ALA A 363 -44.12 25.60 8.38
N ALA A 364 -45.14 25.46 7.50
CA ALA A 364 -46.52 25.80 7.80
C ALA A 364 -47.10 24.93 8.91
N SER A 365 -46.77 23.63 8.93
CA SER A 365 -47.24 22.70 9.99
C SER A 365 -46.74 23.09 11.38
N PHE A 366 -45.52 23.66 11.47
CA PHE A 366 -44.97 24.18 12.72
C PHE A 366 -45.40 25.63 13.03
N GLY A 367 -46.08 26.31 12.11
CA GLY A 367 -46.46 27.71 12.26
C GLY A 367 -45.27 28.68 12.22
N VAL A 368 -44.15 28.29 11.60
CA VAL A 368 -42.94 29.11 11.49
C VAL A 368 -42.51 29.24 10.03
N PRO A 369 -43.19 30.05 9.20
CA PRO A 369 -42.83 30.23 7.79
C PRO A 369 -41.38 30.72 7.58
N ALA A 370 -40.86 31.50 8.53
CA ALA A 370 -39.47 31.99 8.50
C ALA A 370 -38.42 30.88 8.56
N ALA A 371 -38.76 29.68 9.06
CA ALA A 371 -37.85 28.53 9.13
C ALA A 371 -37.72 27.77 7.80
N MET A 372 -38.52 28.10 6.78
CA MET A 372 -38.57 27.38 5.50
C MET A 372 -37.20 27.17 4.83
N PRO A 373 -36.26 28.15 4.78
CA PRO A 373 -34.94 27.92 4.20
C PRO A 373 -34.12 26.85 4.93
N VAL A 374 -34.19 26.84 6.27
CA VAL A 374 -33.50 25.85 7.11
C VAL A 374 -34.13 24.47 6.92
N VAL A 375 -35.46 24.39 6.88
CA VAL A 375 -36.19 23.14 6.61
C VAL A 375 -35.86 22.59 5.22
N LYS A 376 -35.74 23.44 4.19
CA LYS A 376 -35.35 23.04 2.83
C LYS A 376 -33.95 22.44 2.80
N MET A 377 -32.99 23.05 3.52
CA MET A 377 -31.63 22.50 3.65
C MET A 377 -31.61 21.17 4.39
N ALA A 378 -32.32 21.06 5.52
CA ALA A 378 -32.43 19.80 6.26
C ALA A 378 -33.05 18.69 5.39
N LEU A 379 -34.05 19.03 4.58
CA LEU A 379 -34.69 18.11 3.63
C LEU A 379 -33.71 17.67 2.52
N ALA A 380 -32.89 18.59 1.99
CA ALA A 380 -31.86 18.26 1.01
C ALA A 380 -30.85 17.26 1.58
N VAL A 381 -30.38 17.47 2.81
CA VAL A 381 -29.47 16.53 3.51
C VAL A 381 -30.13 15.17 3.72
N CYS A 382 -31.39 15.14 4.16
CA CYS A 382 -32.14 13.90 4.35
C CYS A 382 -32.32 13.14 3.02
N TRP A 383 -32.61 13.85 1.94
CA TRP A 383 -32.82 13.24 0.63
C TRP A 383 -31.51 12.70 0.03
N ALA A 384 -30.43 13.47 0.13
CA ALA A 384 -29.10 13.03 -0.30
C ALA A 384 -28.60 11.83 0.52
N PHE A 385 -28.82 11.82 1.84
CA PHE A 385 -28.52 10.67 2.70
C PHE A 385 -29.27 9.43 2.22
N ALA A 386 -30.60 9.55 2.04
CA ALA A 386 -31.43 8.42 1.65
C ALA A 386 -31.07 7.85 0.26
N GLU A 387 -30.79 8.72 -0.72
CA GLU A 387 -30.27 8.31 -2.04
C GLU A 387 -28.91 7.60 -1.89
N SER A 388 -28.03 8.11 -1.02
CA SER A 388 -26.71 7.50 -0.76
C SER A 388 -26.81 6.13 -0.09
N ILE A 389 -27.81 5.89 0.76
CA ILE A 389 -28.06 4.55 1.31
C ILE A 389 -28.41 3.55 0.20
N LEU A 390 -29.25 3.93 -0.77
CA LEU A 390 -29.56 3.06 -1.92
C LEU A 390 -28.33 2.81 -2.80
N ASP A 391 -27.52 3.84 -3.02
CA ASP A 391 -26.24 3.71 -3.74
C ASP A 391 -25.30 2.71 -3.05
N LEU A 392 -25.17 2.79 -1.73
CA LEU A 392 -24.30 1.88 -0.97
C LEU A 392 -24.83 0.45 -0.97
N ARG A 393 -26.15 0.25 -0.87
CA ARG A 393 -26.76 -1.08 -1.03
C ARG A 393 -26.44 -1.68 -2.39
N GLU A 394 -26.58 -0.89 -3.46
CA GLU A 394 -26.25 -1.33 -4.82
C GLU A 394 -24.77 -1.70 -4.96
N LEU A 395 -23.85 -0.87 -4.45
CA LEU A 395 -22.41 -1.15 -4.49
C LEU A 395 -22.04 -2.42 -3.71
N LEU A 396 -22.61 -2.61 -2.52
CA LEU A 396 -22.34 -3.76 -1.66
C LEU A 396 -22.95 -5.06 -2.22
N ASP A 397 -24.01 -4.97 -3.04
CA ASP A 397 -24.55 -6.09 -3.80
C ASP A 397 -23.75 -6.40 -5.08
N GLY A 398 -22.66 -5.67 -5.33
CA GLY A 398 -21.80 -5.84 -6.51
C GLY A 398 -22.30 -5.14 -7.77
N GLY A 399 -23.28 -4.25 -7.63
CA GLY A 399 -23.76 -3.35 -8.67
C GLY A 399 -22.83 -2.17 -8.93
N LYS A 400 -23.27 -1.27 -9.82
CA LYS A 400 -22.53 -0.08 -10.24
C LYS A 400 -23.30 1.19 -9.95
N VAL A 401 -22.59 2.20 -9.48
CA VAL A 401 -23.16 3.52 -9.17
C VAL A 401 -22.34 4.62 -9.83
N ALA A 402 -23.01 5.53 -10.54
CA ALA A 402 -22.37 6.69 -11.15
C ALA A 402 -21.78 7.62 -10.08
N LEU A 403 -20.57 8.15 -10.32
CA LEU A 403 -19.92 9.06 -9.36
C LEU A 403 -20.77 10.31 -9.13
N PHE A 404 -21.25 10.93 -10.21
CA PHE A 404 -22.21 12.03 -10.12
C PHE A 404 -23.57 11.60 -10.61
N LYS A 405 -24.61 12.07 -9.92
CA LYS A 405 -26.00 11.78 -10.30
C LYS A 405 -26.46 12.60 -11.50
N THR A 406 -27.40 12.00 -12.20
CA THR A 406 -28.15 12.54 -13.33
C THR A 406 -29.63 12.20 -13.11
N ALA A 407 -30.53 12.81 -13.88
CA ALA A 407 -31.95 12.49 -13.83
C ALA A 407 -32.23 10.98 -14.07
N GLU A 408 -31.43 10.31 -14.90
CA GLU A 408 -31.58 8.88 -15.19
C GLU A 408 -31.14 7.99 -14.03
N SER A 409 -30.05 8.38 -13.34
CA SER A 409 -29.42 7.62 -12.26
C SER A 409 -29.98 7.94 -10.87
N TRP A 410 -30.80 8.98 -10.74
CA TRP A 410 -31.55 9.27 -9.52
C TRP A 410 -32.66 8.24 -9.28
N GLN A 411 -32.83 7.84 -8.03
CA GLN A 411 -33.66 6.68 -7.67
C GLN A 411 -34.86 7.07 -6.83
N LEU A 412 -34.66 7.84 -5.76
CA LEU A 412 -35.65 8.03 -4.71
C LEU A 412 -36.46 9.32 -4.91
N SER A 413 -37.79 9.25 -4.92
CA SER A 413 -38.61 10.47 -4.85
C SER A 413 -38.73 10.99 -3.41
N LEU A 414 -38.99 12.29 -3.24
CA LEU A 414 -39.18 12.91 -1.91
C LEU A 414 -40.28 12.24 -1.09
N GLU A 415 -41.38 11.86 -1.76
CA GLU A 415 -42.53 11.20 -1.13
C GLU A 415 -42.21 9.80 -0.58
N GLN A 416 -41.15 9.16 -1.09
CA GLN A 416 -40.71 7.85 -0.65
C GLN A 416 -39.78 7.91 0.57
N LEU A 417 -39.31 9.10 1.00
CA LEU A 417 -38.39 9.24 2.14
C LEU A 417 -38.93 8.61 3.43
N PRO A 418 -40.20 8.81 3.84
CA PRO A 418 -40.72 8.18 5.05
C PRO A 418 -40.75 6.65 4.98
N LYS A 419 -40.71 6.07 3.77
CA LYS A 419 -40.78 4.63 3.52
C LYS A 419 -39.44 4.03 3.08
N LEU A 420 -38.33 4.73 3.32
CA LEU A 420 -36.98 4.31 2.89
C LEU A 420 -36.65 2.87 3.31
N LEU A 421 -36.96 2.51 4.56
CA LEU A 421 -36.67 1.17 5.09
C LEU A 421 -37.64 0.09 4.58
N GLU A 422 -38.87 0.46 4.21
CA GLU A 422 -39.92 -0.48 3.81
C GLU A 422 -39.89 -0.79 2.31
N THR A 423 -39.80 0.26 1.48
CA THR A 423 -39.92 0.15 0.02
C THR A 423 -38.75 0.76 -0.73
N GLY A 424 -37.80 1.42 -0.05
CA GLY A 424 -36.69 2.10 -0.71
C GLY A 424 -35.84 1.16 -1.57
N ASP A 425 -35.74 -0.11 -1.18
CA ASP A 425 -34.99 -1.12 -1.93
C ASP A 425 -35.57 -1.43 -3.32
N GLN A 426 -36.88 -1.21 -3.51
CA GLN A 426 -37.56 -1.42 -4.80
C GLN A 426 -37.16 -0.37 -5.85
N SER A 427 -36.63 0.77 -5.41
CA SER A 427 -36.18 1.85 -6.28
C SER A 427 -34.72 1.70 -6.73
N ARG A 428 -34.02 0.63 -6.33
CA ARG A 428 -32.61 0.42 -6.67
C ARG A 428 -32.38 0.26 -8.16
N LYS A 429 -31.34 0.91 -8.68
CA LYS A 429 -30.94 0.91 -10.08
C LYS A 429 -29.44 0.73 -10.20
N ASN A 430 -29.05 -0.33 -10.89
CA ASN A 430 -27.70 -0.49 -11.39
C ASN A 430 -27.44 0.52 -12.53
N ALA A 431 -26.34 1.25 -12.47
CA ALA A 431 -25.91 2.18 -13.51
C ALA A 431 -24.79 1.53 -14.36
N PRO A 432 -25.07 1.01 -15.58
CA PRO A 432 -24.06 0.24 -16.35
C PRO A 432 -22.76 0.99 -16.67
N GLY A 433 -22.82 2.33 -16.77
CA GLY A 433 -21.66 3.21 -16.95
C GLY A 433 -21.08 3.78 -15.65
N GLY A 434 -21.56 3.32 -14.49
CA GLY A 434 -21.08 3.69 -13.17
C GLY A 434 -19.85 2.89 -12.73
N MET A 435 -19.39 3.20 -11.52
CA MET A 435 -18.23 2.57 -10.90
C MET A 435 -18.66 1.42 -9.98
N GLU A 436 -17.87 0.35 -9.96
CA GLU A 436 -18.05 -0.77 -9.04
C GLU A 436 -17.46 -0.43 -7.66
N TYR A 437 -17.75 -1.25 -6.64
CA TYR A 437 -17.24 -1.05 -5.29
C TYR A 437 -15.70 -0.90 -5.24
N SER A 438 -14.96 -1.75 -5.96
CA SER A 438 -13.49 -1.67 -6.03
C SER A 438 -12.98 -0.37 -6.65
N ASP A 439 -13.72 0.21 -7.59
CA ASP A 439 -13.35 1.49 -8.20
C ASP A 439 -13.50 2.64 -7.20
N TYR A 440 -14.53 2.60 -6.36
CA TYR A 440 -14.67 3.53 -5.24
C TYR A 440 -13.58 3.33 -4.17
N LEU A 441 -13.22 2.09 -3.86
CA LEU A 441 -12.08 1.82 -2.96
C LEU A 441 -10.78 2.39 -3.53
N ARG A 442 -10.56 2.30 -4.85
CA ARG A 442 -9.41 2.92 -5.53
C ARG A 442 -9.35 4.42 -5.26
N LEU A 443 -10.46 5.14 -5.40
CA LEU A 443 -10.53 6.58 -5.12
C LEU A 443 -10.19 6.89 -3.66
N LEU A 444 -10.73 6.12 -2.71
CA LEU A 444 -10.43 6.29 -1.29
C LEU A 444 -8.96 5.98 -0.96
N LEU A 445 -8.35 4.99 -1.59
CA LEU A 445 -6.92 4.66 -1.43
C LEU A 445 -6.04 5.80 -1.95
N MET A 446 -6.39 6.39 -3.09
CA MET A 446 -5.65 7.50 -3.68
C MET A 446 -5.72 8.79 -2.84
N GLN A 447 -6.80 8.99 -2.07
CA GLN A 447 -6.95 10.10 -1.12
C GLN A 447 -6.12 9.91 0.16
N LYS A 448 -5.72 8.67 0.47
CA LYS A 448 -4.93 8.36 1.66
C LYS A 448 -3.45 8.66 1.43
N SER A 449 -2.73 9.04 2.49
CA SER A 449 -1.29 9.29 2.41
C SER A 449 -0.54 8.02 1.98
N GLY A 450 0.48 8.17 1.12
CA GLY A 450 1.29 7.05 0.62
C GLY A 450 1.83 6.17 1.74
N LYS A 451 2.42 6.77 2.78
CA LYS A 451 2.88 6.08 4.00
C LYS A 451 1.83 5.14 4.59
N ALA A 452 0.61 5.65 4.83
CA ALA A 452 -0.43 4.85 5.47
C ALA A 452 -0.96 3.72 4.56
N VAL A 453 -0.92 3.91 3.24
CA VAL A 453 -1.24 2.85 2.26
C VAL A 453 -0.13 1.79 2.26
N THR A 454 1.13 2.19 2.20
CA THR A 454 2.30 1.31 2.26
C THR A 454 2.31 0.46 3.53
N PHE A 455 2.14 1.08 4.69
CA PHE A 455 2.08 0.35 5.97
C PHE A 455 0.85 -0.56 6.08
N GLY A 456 -0.30 -0.16 5.56
CA GLY A 456 -1.49 -1.03 5.50
C GLY A 456 -1.24 -2.27 4.63
N ALA A 457 -0.56 -2.11 3.49
CA ALA A 457 -0.19 -3.24 2.64
C ALA A 457 0.87 -4.14 3.29
N MET A 458 1.87 -3.57 3.97
CA MET A 458 2.86 -4.34 4.73
C MET A 458 2.19 -5.16 5.85
N ASP A 459 1.28 -4.55 6.61
CA ASP A 459 0.50 -5.23 7.64
C ASP A 459 -0.23 -6.46 7.08
N LEU A 460 -0.89 -6.32 5.93
CA LEU A 460 -1.63 -7.42 5.31
C LEU A 460 -0.71 -8.52 4.76
N VAL A 461 0.40 -8.15 4.12
CA VAL A 461 1.43 -9.12 3.69
C VAL A 461 1.90 -9.92 4.89
N GLU A 462 2.27 -9.25 5.98
CA GLU A 462 2.74 -9.93 7.17
C GLU A 462 1.65 -10.80 7.81
N TYR A 463 0.44 -10.29 7.94
CA TYR A 463 -0.71 -11.02 8.47
C TYR A 463 -0.99 -12.30 7.66
N ASN A 464 -1.09 -12.19 6.33
CA ASN A 464 -1.37 -13.32 5.45
C ASN A 464 -0.21 -14.32 5.40
N MET A 465 1.05 -13.87 5.46
CA MET A 465 2.20 -14.76 5.57
C MET A 465 2.17 -15.57 6.87
N ARG A 466 1.79 -14.94 7.99
CA ARG A 466 1.67 -15.61 9.27
C ARG A 466 0.50 -16.59 9.33
N THR A 467 -0.64 -16.21 8.76
CA THR A 467 -1.89 -16.95 8.86
C THR A 467 -2.11 -17.87 7.68
N GLU A 468 -2.40 -17.33 6.49
CA GLU A 468 -2.69 -18.11 5.27
C GLU A 468 -1.50 -19.00 4.85
N GLN A 469 -0.27 -18.51 4.97
CA GLN A 469 0.93 -19.26 4.58
C GLN A 469 1.57 -20.04 5.73
N GLN A 470 0.96 -20.03 6.92
CA GLN A 470 1.40 -20.79 8.10
C GLN A 470 2.85 -20.51 8.51
N GLN A 471 3.32 -19.26 8.36
CA GLN A 471 4.64 -18.82 8.82
C GLN A 471 4.51 -17.89 10.05
N PRO A 472 4.15 -18.41 11.25
CA PRO A 472 3.78 -17.57 12.39
C PRO A 472 4.88 -16.61 12.88
N GLY A 473 6.15 -16.91 12.60
CA GLY A 473 7.29 -16.04 12.91
C GLY A 473 7.61 -15.01 11.82
N PHE A 474 6.90 -14.97 10.70
CA PHE A 474 7.23 -14.06 9.59
C PHE A 474 7.08 -12.59 10.01
N ARG A 475 8.07 -11.77 9.68
CA ARG A 475 8.16 -10.36 10.05
C ARG A 475 8.78 -9.55 8.92
N LEU A 476 8.07 -8.54 8.41
CA LEU A 476 8.58 -7.71 7.32
C LEU A 476 9.77 -6.85 7.75
N ASP A 477 9.84 -6.45 9.01
CA ASP A 477 11.02 -5.78 9.58
C ASP A 477 12.22 -6.74 9.79
N CYS A 478 12.13 -7.98 9.34
CA CYS A 478 13.27 -8.90 9.24
C CYS A 478 13.60 -9.25 7.79
N CYS A 479 12.90 -8.66 6.82
CA CYS A 479 13.10 -8.89 5.39
C CYS A 479 14.13 -7.90 4.85
N VAL A 480 15.22 -8.41 4.26
CA VAL A 480 16.36 -7.65 3.77
C VAL A 480 16.25 -7.42 2.27
N ASP A 481 16.38 -6.15 1.86
CA ASP A 481 16.39 -5.69 0.46
C ASP A 481 17.82 -5.57 -0.08
N GLU A 482 18.73 -5.06 0.75
CA GLU A 482 20.12 -4.78 0.41
C GLU A 482 21.03 -5.04 1.63
N LEU A 483 22.24 -5.53 1.39
CA LEU A 483 23.25 -5.85 2.40
C LEU A 483 24.62 -5.45 1.89
N GLU A 484 25.37 -4.72 2.71
CA GLU A 484 26.82 -4.56 2.59
C GLU A 484 27.50 -5.47 3.62
N ALA A 485 28.38 -6.34 3.12
CA ALA A 485 29.19 -7.21 3.95
C ALA A 485 30.65 -7.16 3.52
N GLY A 486 31.54 -7.58 4.40
CA GLY A 486 32.94 -7.73 4.08
C GLY A 486 33.59 -8.84 4.89
N PHE A 487 34.72 -9.33 4.39
CA PHE A 487 35.53 -10.30 5.11
C PHE A 487 37.03 -10.05 4.88
N THR A 488 37.82 -10.55 5.83
CA THR A 488 39.28 -10.65 5.72
C THR A 488 39.65 -12.11 5.47
N ALA A 489 40.46 -12.36 4.45
CA ALA A 489 41.00 -13.67 4.15
C ALA A 489 42.53 -13.68 4.13
N VAL A 490 43.11 -14.74 4.70
CA VAL A 490 44.54 -15.02 4.62
C VAL A 490 44.77 -16.01 3.50
N ILE A 491 45.50 -15.58 2.46
CA ILE A 491 45.92 -16.45 1.35
C ILE A 491 47.45 -16.49 1.31
N GLY A 492 48.02 -17.63 1.71
CA GLY A 492 49.46 -17.79 1.89
C GLY A 492 49.98 -17.03 3.12
N LYS A 493 50.66 -15.90 2.92
CA LYS A 493 51.23 -15.04 4.00
C LYS A 493 50.70 -13.60 3.95
N ARG A 494 49.62 -13.37 3.22
CA ARG A 494 49.05 -12.04 3.02
C ARG A 494 47.58 -12.05 3.37
N GLU A 495 47.14 -10.94 3.93
CA GLU A 495 45.75 -10.65 4.20
C GLU A 495 45.15 -9.86 3.05
N TYR A 496 43.89 -10.17 2.75
CA TYR A 496 43.09 -9.52 1.74
C TYR A 496 41.75 -9.19 2.39
N GLU A 497 41.41 -7.91 2.41
CA GLU A 497 40.12 -7.41 2.90
C GLU A 497 39.27 -7.01 1.70
N ILE A 498 37.99 -7.32 1.75
CA ILE A 498 37.04 -6.91 0.74
C ILE A 498 35.69 -6.58 1.37
N THR A 499 35.05 -5.53 0.85
CA THR A 499 33.67 -5.17 1.15
C THR A 499 32.90 -5.05 -0.16
N ARG A 500 31.69 -5.58 -0.18
CA ARG A 500 30.75 -5.47 -1.31
C ARG A 500 29.34 -5.33 -0.77
N ASN A 501 28.53 -4.56 -1.47
CA ASN A 501 27.10 -4.53 -1.29
C ASN A 501 26.40 -5.40 -2.36
N TYR A 502 25.22 -5.90 -2.03
CA TYR A 502 24.30 -6.54 -2.96
C TYR A 502 22.87 -6.33 -2.48
N GLY A 503 21.94 -6.15 -3.42
CA GLY A 503 20.52 -6.06 -3.16
C GLY A 503 19.72 -6.47 -4.38
N TYR A 504 18.42 -6.70 -4.20
CA TYR A 504 17.56 -7.20 -5.27
C TYR A 504 17.40 -6.24 -6.47
N GLU A 505 17.86 -4.98 -6.34
CA GLU A 505 17.75 -3.98 -7.41
C GLU A 505 19.08 -3.31 -7.81
N MET A 506 20.24 -3.95 -7.59
CA MET A 506 21.50 -3.48 -8.23
C MET A 506 21.58 -3.80 -9.73
N GLN A 507 20.51 -3.54 -10.49
CA GLN A 507 20.55 -3.47 -11.96
C GLN A 507 20.59 -2.01 -12.39
N GLY A 508 21.75 -1.39 -12.15
CA GLY A 508 22.03 0.00 -12.55
C GLY A 508 23.52 0.35 -12.52
N ALA A 509 24.41 -0.62 -12.67
CA ALA A 509 25.84 -0.40 -12.84
C ALA A 509 26.45 -1.59 -13.62
N ALA A 510 26.13 -1.68 -14.91
CA ALA A 510 26.88 -2.47 -15.88
C ALA A 510 27.45 -1.52 -16.94
#